data_AF-A0A2H0A8L6-F1
#
_entry.id   AF-A0A2H0A8L6-F1
#
_cell.length_a   1.000
_cell.length_b   1.000
_cell.length_c   1.000
_cell.angle_alpha   90.00
_cell.angle_beta   90.00
_cell.angle_gamma   90.00
#
_symmetry.space_group_name_H-M   'P 1'
#
loop_
_entity.id
_entity.type
_entity.pdbx_description
1 polymer ?
#
loop_
_entity_poly.entity_id
_entity_poly.type
_entity_poly.pdbx_seq_one_letter_code
_entity_poly.pdbx_strand_id
1 'polypeptide(L)'
;MGLLSKALFGGNGGLTHGQLEKMSFRNRYSEFLPYIAYDETTQVYVNTDDTIGFLWECTPLVYADPSSFDGLRGLFTASIPDKSVLQFILYADPYIKSTMERYKSLRTRDMDVIQAATESVHEFISDGAENGIENFQKIPVRNFRLFVALKLPSHKEVNVSDIRDTVYEVLKGAYLYPRPVAPSELIYLMMRLLNDHPPAQTQYDDSIPIRKQIILSETPIKTRWDRMEIGSRHFRCMTPKAMPERVDGFLFNYLTGDIWGVQSDTNQVRQPFFITVNVVFESLKARLHAKCNFVLQQQAAGSFAPSLRRKQEEYTWATGEVEKGTPFVRIMPMVWVIGESEQQTREGMARVKRLWESRGFTMQEDRGIVNLLFLSSLPFGLYNIKNNLNGLDRDFVCDAKSASYCLPIQSDFKGGQEPYNLFVGRKGELIGIDLFDKRANNMNALVCAETGSGKSFFINYLVFNYFAADAIIR
;
A
#
# COMPACT_ATOMS: atom_id res chain seq x y z
N MET A 1 -1.10 39.02 -31.83
CA MET A 1 -2.06 39.98 -32.42
C MET A 1 -3.39 40.01 -31.65
N GLY A 2 -3.41 40.41 -30.36
CA GLY A 2 -4.62 40.28 -29.51
C GLY A 2 -5.33 41.58 -29.13
N LEU A 3 -4.60 42.70 -29.05
CA LEU A 3 -5.15 43.99 -28.58
C LEU A 3 -5.69 44.85 -29.72
N LEU A 4 -5.00 44.87 -30.87
CA LEU A 4 -5.40 45.65 -32.05
C LEU A 4 -6.67 45.11 -32.73
N SER A 5 -6.88 43.78 -32.77
CA SER A 5 -8.08 43.19 -33.37
C SER A 5 -9.35 43.45 -32.55
N LYS A 6 -9.23 43.52 -31.22
CA LYS A 6 -10.35 43.80 -30.31
C LYS A 6 -10.87 45.23 -30.40
N ALA A 7 -9.98 46.18 -30.72
CA ALA A 7 -10.35 47.58 -30.92
C ALA A 7 -10.98 47.85 -32.29
N LEU A 8 -10.62 47.06 -33.32
CA LEU A 8 -11.05 47.29 -34.70
C LEU A 8 -12.36 46.58 -35.08
N PHE A 9 -12.71 45.44 -34.45
CA PHE A 9 -13.81 44.58 -34.93
C PHE A 9 -15.01 44.42 -33.96
N GLY A 10 -15.02 45.09 -32.81
CA GLY A 10 -16.10 44.96 -31.83
C GLY A 10 -16.32 43.51 -31.36
N GLY A 11 -17.39 43.24 -30.62
CA GLY A 11 -17.69 41.94 -30.00
C GLY A 11 -17.92 40.73 -30.95
N ASN A 12 -17.56 40.84 -32.23
CA ASN A 12 -17.68 39.79 -33.25
C ASN A 12 -16.36 39.05 -33.54
N GLY A 13 -15.32 39.26 -32.73
CA GLY A 13 -14.05 38.55 -32.85
C GLY A 13 -14.18 37.07 -32.49
N GLY A 14 -14.01 36.18 -33.47
CA GLY A 14 -13.99 34.73 -33.27
C GLY A 14 -12.84 34.25 -32.37
N LEU A 15 -12.80 32.93 -32.14
CA LEU A 15 -11.78 32.30 -31.31
C LEU A 15 -10.36 32.64 -31.80
N THR A 16 -9.60 33.36 -30.98
CA THR A 16 -8.22 33.73 -31.34
C THR A 16 -7.26 32.55 -31.12
N HIS A 17 -6.16 32.50 -31.88
CA HIS A 17 -5.11 31.50 -31.68
C HIS A 17 -4.63 31.41 -30.23
N GLY A 18 -4.42 32.54 -29.55
CA GLY A 18 -4.00 32.55 -28.15
C GLY A 18 -5.09 32.08 -27.16
N GLN A 19 -6.37 32.23 -27.51
CA GLN A 19 -7.47 31.63 -26.74
C GLN A 19 -7.54 30.13 -26.99
N LEU A 20 -7.40 29.68 -28.24
CA LEU A 20 -7.36 28.28 -28.61
C LEU A 20 -6.18 27.55 -27.92
N GLU A 21 -4.98 28.15 -27.92
CA GLU A 21 -3.81 27.62 -27.21
C GLU A 21 -4.08 27.48 -25.71
N LYS A 22 -4.63 28.51 -25.06
CA LYS A 22 -5.00 28.46 -23.63
C LYS A 22 -6.11 27.44 -23.33
N MET A 23 -7.08 27.28 -24.23
CA MET A 23 -8.14 26.28 -24.11
C MET A 23 -7.62 24.85 -24.37
N SER A 24 -6.57 24.71 -25.18
CA SER A 24 -5.92 23.43 -25.48
C SER A 24 -4.90 23.02 -24.42
N PHE A 25 -4.30 23.98 -23.70
CA PHE A 25 -3.37 23.71 -22.61
C PHE A 25 -4.13 23.14 -21.41
N ARG A 26 -3.89 21.86 -21.13
CA ARG A 26 -4.46 21.16 -19.97
C ARG A 26 -3.31 20.77 -19.06
N ASN A 27 -3.39 21.11 -17.77
CA ASN A 27 -2.49 20.54 -16.76
C ASN A 27 -2.87 19.06 -16.58
N ARG A 28 -2.07 18.15 -17.14
CA ARG A 28 -2.36 16.71 -17.16
C ARG A 28 -1.72 16.07 -15.94
N TYR A 29 -2.56 15.54 -15.05
CA TYR A 29 -2.05 14.92 -13.83
C TYR A 29 -1.14 13.71 -14.10
N SER A 30 -1.29 13.05 -15.26
CA SER A 30 -0.43 11.95 -15.69
C SER A 30 1.05 12.35 -15.86
N GLU A 31 1.36 13.63 -15.98
CA GLU A 31 2.74 14.13 -16.06
C GLU A 31 3.49 14.00 -14.72
N PHE A 32 2.76 13.93 -13.59
CA PHE A 32 3.34 13.72 -12.26
C PHE A 32 3.66 12.26 -11.94
N LEU A 33 3.04 11.32 -12.67
CA LEU A 33 3.28 9.89 -12.48
C LEU A 33 4.66 9.51 -13.05
N PRO A 34 5.44 8.67 -12.34
CA PRO A 34 6.83 8.43 -12.67
C PRO A 34 7.04 7.49 -13.86
N TYR A 35 6.03 6.70 -14.27
CA TYR A 35 6.21 5.55 -15.17
C TYR A 35 6.41 5.95 -16.64
N ILE A 36 7.56 5.65 -17.24
CA ILE A 36 7.81 5.86 -18.68
C ILE A 36 7.67 4.56 -19.45
N ALA A 37 8.57 3.61 -19.22
CA ALA A 37 8.71 2.40 -20.02
C ALA A 37 9.09 1.22 -19.12
N TYR A 38 9.04 0.02 -19.69
CA TYR A 38 9.39 -1.22 -19.03
C TYR A 38 10.20 -2.10 -19.98
N ASP A 39 11.30 -2.65 -19.50
CA ASP A 39 12.07 -3.67 -20.21
C ASP A 39 11.63 -5.05 -19.72
N GLU A 40 10.95 -5.81 -20.57
CA GLU A 40 10.45 -7.16 -20.25
C GLU A 40 11.57 -8.16 -19.97
N THR A 41 12.75 -7.98 -20.57
CA THR A 41 13.88 -8.92 -20.42
C THR A 41 14.49 -8.78 -19.03
N THR A 42 14.71 -7.54 -18.59
CA THR A 42 15.35 -7.25 -17.30
C THR A 42 14.34 -7.01 -16.17
N GLN A 43 13.06 -6.90 -16.50
CA GLN A 43 11.96 -6.56 -15.60
C GLN A 43 12.12 -5.18 -14.93
N VAL A 44 12.75 -4.24 -15.63
CA VAL A 44 13.09 -2.91 -15.13
C VAL A 44 12.08 -1.88 -15.61
N TYR A 45 11.57 -1.07 -14.69
CA TYR A 45 10.87 0.18 -15.02
C TYR A 45 11.86 1.32 -15.22
N VAL A 46 11.59 2.16 -16.22
CA VAL A 46 12.26 3.44 -16.44
C VAL A 46 11.33 4.57 -16.00
N ASN A 47 11.84 5.48 -15.17
CA ASN A 47 11.05 6.56 -14.59
C ASN A 47 11.44 7.94 -15.14
N THR A 48 10.62 8.95 -14.84
CA THR A 48 10.74 10.34 -15.32
C THR A 48 11.89 11.15 -14.73
N ASP A 49 12.48 10.72 -13.63
CA ASP A 49 13.52 11.43 -12.88
C ASP A 49 14.90 10.77 -12.98
N ASP A 50 15.21 10.19 -14.14
CA ASP A 50 16.47 9.48 -14.40
C ASP A 50 16.74 8.36 -13.37
N THR A 51 15.67 7.68 -12.96
CA THR A 51 15.73 6.51 -12.10
C THR A 51 15.16 5.29 -12.81
N ILE A 52 15.57 4.14 -12.31
CA ILE A 52 15.05 2.83 -12.71
C ILE A 52 14.47 2.13 -11.48
N GLY A 53 13.64 1.12 -11.68
CA GLY A 53 13.10 0.41 -10.54
C GLY A 53 12.49 -0.95 -10.82
N PHE A 54 12.26 -1.67 -9.73
CA PHE A 54 11.63 -2.98 -9.72
C PHE A 54 10.37 -2.92 -8.86
N LEU A 55 9.31 -3.56 -9.34
CA LEU A 55 8.04 -3.61 -8.65
C LEU A 55 7.63 -5.07 -8.47
N TRP A 56 7.35 -5.45 -7.24
CA TRP A 56 6.82 -6.76 -6.89
C TRP A 56 5.47 -6.62 -6.18
N GLU A 57 4.56 -7.53 -6.49
CA GLU A 57 3.41 -7.84 -5.64
C GLU A 57 3.81 -9.00 -4.74
N CYS A 58 3.66 -8.80 -3.44
CA CYS A 58 3.99 -9.74 -2.39
C CYS A 58 2.71 -10.22 -1.71
N THR A 59 2.81 -11.36 -1.02
CA THR A 59 1.76 -11.86 -0.14
C THR A 59 1.97 -11.29 1.26
N PRO A 60 1.03 -10.50 1.80
CA PRO A 60 1.08 -10.08 3.20
C PRO A 60 1.06 -11.31 4.14
N LEU A 61 1.83 -11.25 5.22
CA LEU A 61 1.84 -12.29 6.25
C LEU A 61 0.67 -12.09 7.22
N VAL A 62 0.10 -13.18 7.74
CA VAL A 62 -0.86 -13.08 8.86
C VAL A 62 -0.14 -12.65 10.12
N TYR A 63 0.96 -13.35 10.40
CA TYR A 63 1.85 -13.08 11.51
C TYR A 63 3.28 -13.29 11.01
N ALA A 64 4.10 -12.26 11.17
CA ALA A 64 5.52 -12.35 10.91
C ALA A 64 6.22 -12.79 12.20
N ASP A 65 6.94 -13.91 12.14
CA ASP A 65 7.80 -14.32 13.25
C ASP A 65 9.08 -13.46 13.29
N PRO A 66 9.85 -13.49 14.39
CA PRO A 66 11.11 -12.75 14.47
C PRO A 66 12.11 -13.06 13.34
N SER A 67 12.13 -14.29 12.82
CA SER A 67 13.02 -14.69 11.74
C SER A 67 12.67 -14.01 10.40
N SER A 68 11.39 -13.72 10.17
CA SER A 68 10.94 -12.96 9.01
C SER A 68 11.50 -11.54 9.03
N PHE A 69 11.48 -10.88 10.20
CA PHE A 69 12.09 -9.56 10.38
C PHE A 69 13.62 -9.60 10.27
N ASP A 70 14.26 -10.61 10.85
CA ASP A 70 15.72 -10.79 10.70
C ASP A 70 16.13 -11.02 9.25
N GLY A 71 15.32 -11.76 8.46
CA GLY A 71 15.49 -11.88 7.01
C GLY A 71 15.39 -10.52 6.31
N LEU A 72 14.35 -9.74 6.61
CA LEU A 72 14.14 -8.40 6.03
C LEU A 72 15.23 -7.40 6.40
N ARG A 73 16.00 -7.62 7.47
CA ARG A 73 17.17 -6.79 7.77
C ARG A 73 18.21 -6.85 6.65
N GLY A 74 18.22 -7.93 5.87
CA GLY A 74 19.04 -8.07 4.67
C GLY A 74 18.81 -6.97 3.61
N LEU A 75 17.63 -6.34 3.59
CA LEU A 75 17.32 -5.21 2.70
C LEU A 75 18.19 -3.99 3.00
N PHE A 76 18.64 -3.83 4.24
CA PHE A 76 19.43 -2.67 4.68
C PHE A 76 20.93 -2.92 4.64
N THR A 77 21.35 -4.17 4.45
CA THR A 77 22.75 -4.57 4.25
C THR A 77 23.05 -4.90 2.79
N ALA A 78 22.02 -5.10 1.97
CA ALA A 78 22.18 -5.13 0.52
C ALA A 78 22.89 -3.85 0.07
N SER A 79 23.80 -3.95 -0.91
CA SER A 79 24.56 -2.83 -1.46
C SER A 79 23.68 -1.92 -2.32
N ILE A 80 22.54 -1.47 -1.78
CA ILE A 80 21.60 -0.54 -2.38
C ILE A 80 22.27 0.84 -2.40
N PRO A 81 22.40 1.47 -3.59
CA PRO A 81 23.02 2.77 -3.72
C PRO A 81 22.35 3.87 -2.89
N ASP A 82 23.14 4.86 -2.48
CA ASP A 82 22.63 6.10 -1.91
C ASP A 82 21.61 6.77 -2.86
N LYS A 83 20.63 7.45 -2.25
CA LYS A 83 19.46 8.08 -2.87
C LYS A 83 18.38 7.12 -3.38
N SER A 84 18.56 5.82 -3.22
CA SER A 84 17.52 4.84 -3.52
C SER A 84 16.33 4.98 -2.57
N VAL A 85 15.16 4.55 -3.05
CA VAL A 85 13.94 4.49 -2.25
C VAL A 85 13.34 3.09 -2.37
N LEU A 86 13.14 2.42 -1.25
CA LEU A 86 12.35 1.19 -1.16
C LEU A 86 11.00 1.52 -0.54
N GLN A 87 9.90 1.14 -1.18
CA GLN A 87 8.55 1.44 -0.72
C GLN A 87 7.81 0.14 -0.45
N PHE A 88 7.15 0.07 0.69
CA PHE A 88 6.18 -0.97 1.00
C PHE A 88 4.80 -0.33 1.03
N ILE A 89 3.89 -0.80 0.16
CA ILE A 89 2.55 -0.24 -0.03
C ILE A 89 1.56 -1.36 0.24
N LEU A 90 0.91 -1.33 1.41
CA LEU A 90 -0.15 -2.25 1.76
C LEU A 90 -1.50 -1.61 1.47
N TYR A 91 -2.21 -2.12 0.48
CA TYR A 91 -3.50 -1.61 0.04
C TYR A 91 -4.63 -2.54 0.48
N ALA A 92 -5.59 -2.00 1.23
CA ALA A 92 -6.86 -2.62 1.53
C ALA A 92 -7.81 -2.41 0.32
N ASP A 93 -7.60 -3.19 -0.74
CA ASP A 93 -8.26 -3.05 -2.05
C ASP A 93 -9.72 -3.53 -1.97
N PRO A 94 -10.74 -2.68 -2.21
CA PRO A 94 -12.13 -3.10 -2.18
C PRO A 94 -12.49 -4.02 -3.37
N TYR A 95 -11.59 -4.14 -4.36
CA TYR A 95 -11.85 -4.93 -5.55
C TYR A 95 -11.65 -6.43 -5.30
N ILE A 96 -12.79 -7.13 -5.16
CA ILE A 96 -12.83 -8.58 -4.99
C ILE A 96 -13.41 -9.32 -6.23
N LYS A 97 -13.84 -8.58 -7.25
CA LYS A 97 -14.56 -9.14 -8.40
C LYS A 97 -13.81 -10.28 -9.09
N SER A 98 -12.51 -10.15 -9.29
CA SER A 98 -11.69 -11.23 -9.88
C SER A 98 -11.78 -12.56 -9.12
N THR A 99 -11.77 -12.53 -7.78
CA THR A 99 -11.95 -13.72 -6.94
C THR A 99 -13.38 -14.26 -7.06
N MET A 100 -14.38 -13.38 -7.14
CA MET A 100 -15.78 -13.77 -7.25
C MET A 100 -16.13 -14.40 -8.61
N GLU A 101 -15.58 -13.85 -9.70
CA GLU A 101 -15.70 -14.47 -11.03
C GLU A 101 -14.98 -15.83 -11.06
N ARG A 102 -13.81 -15.93 -10.40
CA ARG A 102 -13.12 -17.21 -10.28
C ARG A 102 -13.96 -18.23 -9.50
N TYR A 103 -14.52 -17.84 -8.35
CA TYR A 103 -15.43 -18.67 -7.55
C TYR A 103 -16.61 -19.22 -8.39
N LYS A 104 -17.26 -18.34 -9.17
CA LYS A 104 -18.32 -18.71 -10.12
C LYS A 104 -17.82 -19.71 -11.16
N SER A 105 -16.67 -19.43 -11.79
CA SER A 105 -16.12 -20.29 -12.85
C SER A 105 -15.74 -21.70 -12.38
N LEU A 106 -15.48 -21.89 -11.08
CA LEU A 106 -15.18 -23.20 -10.50
C LEU A 106 -16.44 -24.07 -10.34
N ARG A 107 -17.64 -23.50 -10.44
CA ARG A 107 -18.92 -24.22 -10.32
C ARG A 107 -19.27 -24.82 -11.68
N THR A 108 -19.13 -26.13 -11.81
CA THR A 108 -19.24 -26.84 -13.09
C THR A 108 -20.47 -27.73 -13.20
N ARG A 109 -21.13 -28.05 -12.08
CA ARG A 109 -22.34 -28.88 -12.09
C ARG A 109 -23.59 -28.06 -12.40
N ASP A 110 -24.32 -28.51 -13.40
CA ASP A 110 -25.57 -27.88 -13.85
C ASP A 110 -26.75 -28.38 -13.01
N MET A 111 -27.01 -27.72 -11.88
CA MET A 111 -28.16 -27.97 -11.00
C MET A 111 -28.71 -26.64 -10.47
N ASP A 112 -30.03 -26.47 -10.51
CA ASP A 112 -30.70 -25.23 -10.07
C ASP A 112 -30.29 -24.79 -8.65
N VAL A 113 -30.17 -25.74 -7.72
CA VAL A 113 -29.75 -25.47 -6.34
C VAL A 113 -28.32 -24.93 -6.25
N ILE A 114 -27.41 -25.39 -7.12
CA ILE A 114 -26.02 -24.93 -7.17
C ILE A 114 -25.97 -23.52 -7.74
N GLN A 115 -26.70 -23.26 -8.82
CA GLN A 115 -26.76 -21.94 -9.43
C GLN A 115 -27.34 -20.92 -8.44
N ALA A 116 -28.46 -21.24 -7.80
CA ALA A 116 -29.10 -20.36 -6.81
C ALA A 116 -28.19 -20.10 -5.59
N ALA A 117 -27.54 -21.13 -5.05
CA ALA A 117 -26.61 -20.96 -3.92
C ALA A 117 -25.37 -20.14 -4.31
N THR A 118 -24.84 -20.36 -5.51
CA THR A 118 -23.67 -19.62 -6.04
C THR A 118 -24.00 -18.15 -6.21
N GLU A 119 -25.17 -17.81 -6.77
CA GLU A 119 -25.57 -16.41 -6.93
C GLU A 119 -25.82 -15.74 -5.58
N SER A 120 -26.47 -16.43 -4.63
CA SER A 120 -26.68 -15.91 -3.28
C SER A 120 -25.37 -15.59 -2.55
N VAL A 121 -24.36 -16.46 -2.64
CA VAL A 121 -23.02 -16.19 -2.08
C VAL A 121 -22.37 -15.00 -2.80
N HIS A 122 -22.51 -14.93 -4.12
CA HIS A 122 -21.94 -13.86 -4.91
C HIS A 122 -22.55 -12.49 -4.54
N GLU A 123 -23.87 -12.40 -4.45
CA GLU A 123 -24.60 -11.21 -4.03
C GLU A 123 -24.21 -10.81 -2.60
N PHE A 124 -24.21 -11.74 -1.65
CA PHE A 124 -23.87 -11.46 -0.25
C PHE A 124 -22.44 -10.92 -0.09
N ILE A 125 -21.46 -11.52 -0.75
CA ILE A 125 -20.06 -11.09 -0.64
C ILE A 125 -19.82 -9.78 -1.40
N SER A 126 -20.47 -9.58 -2.56
CA SER A 126 -20.35 -8.34 -3.34
C SER A 126 -20.99 -7.15 -2.61
N ASP A 127 -22.18 -7.33 -2.04
CA ASP A 127 -22.81 -6.34 -1.15
C ASP A 127 -21.94 -6.07 0.07
N GLY A 128 -21.34 -7.13 0.65
CA GLY A 128 -20.39 -7.02 1.74
C GLY A 128 -19.13 -6.20 1.39
N ALA A 129 -18.71 -6.13 0.13
CA ALA A 129 -17.58 -5.29 -0.31
C ALA A 129 -17.98 -3.82 -0.44
N GLU A 130 -19.20 -3.54 -0.89
CA GLU A 130 -19.73 -2.18 -1.10
C GLU A 130 -20.22 -1.54 0.21
N ASN A 131 -21.05 -2.26 0.96
CA ASN A 131 -21.79 -1.74 2.11
C ASN A 131 -21.27 -2.22 3.46
N GLY A 132 -20.39 -3.23 3.45
CA GLY A 132 -19.92 -3.91 4.65
C GLY A 132 -20.90 -4.95 5.18
N ILE A 133 -20.38 -5.97 5.86
CA ILE A 133 -21.22 -7.04 6.42
C ILE A 133 -21.83 -6.57 7.74
N GLU A 134 -23.16 -6.58 7.86
CA GLU A 134 -23.88 -6.10 9.06
C GLU A 134 -23.44 -6.85 10.34
N ASN A 135 -23.34 -8.17 10.26
CA ASN A 135 -22.90 -9.02 11.37
C ASN A 135 -21.45 -8.74 11.80
N PHE A 136 -20.65 -8.10 10.94
CA PHE A 136 -19.28 -7.65 11.20
C PHE A 136 -19.24 -6.13 11.38
N GLN A 137 -20.26 -5.53 11.98
CA GLN A 137 -20.32 -4.09 12.25
C GLN A 137 -20.01 -3.22 11.01
N LYS A 138 -20.45 -3.65 9.82
CA LYS A 138 -20.19 -2.99 8.53
C LYS A 138 -18.70 -2.92 8.16
N ILE A 139 -17.91 -3.93 8.52
CA ILE A 139 -16.56 -4.11 7.98
C ILE A 139 -16.72 -4.57 6.52
N PRO A 140 -16.09 -3.89 5.53
CA PRO A 140 -16.17 -4.30 4.14
C PRO A 140 -15.27 -5.49 3.83
N VAL A 141 -15.78 -6.34 2.94
CA VAL A 141 -15.00 -7.38 2.28
C VAL A 141 -14.00 -6.73 1.32
N ARG A 142 -12.76 -7.17 1.35
CA ARG A 142 -11.65 -6.56 0.61
C ARG A 142 -10.53 -7.56 0.35
N ASN A 143 -9.50 -7.10 -0.32
CA ASN A 143 -8.29 -7.84 -0.65
C ASN A 143 -7.06 -7.01 -0.25
N PHE A 144 -6.30 -7.47 0.74
CA PHE A 144 -5.04 -6.89 1.14
C PHE A 144 -3.96 -7.28 0.12
N ARG A 145 -3.38 -6.26 -0.50
CA ARG A 145 -2.34 -6.39 -1.52
C ARG A 145 -1.10 -5.63 -1.07
N LEU A 146 0.04 -6.31 -1.05
CA LEU A 146 1.32 -5.71 -0.67
C LEU A 146 2.15 -5.49 -1.93
N PHE A 147 2.57 -4.26 -2.19
CA PHE A 147 3.53 -3.94 -3.24
C PHE A 147 4.85 -3.50 -2.64
N VAL A 148 5.94 -3.98 -3.22
CA VAL A 148 7.30 -3.56 -2.88
C VAL A 148 7.94 -2.94 -4.11
N ALA A 149 8.28 -1.65 -4.02
CA ALA A 149 8.89 -0.90 -5.12
C ALA A 149 10.29 -0.44 -4.74
N LEU A 150 11.31 -0.89 -5.47
CA LEU A 150 12.68 -0.39 -5.32
C LEU A 150 13.01 0.57 -6.46
N LYS A 151 13.31 1.82 -6.13
CA LYS A 151 13.73 2.89 -7.05
C LYS A 151 15.20 3.20 -6.84
N LEU A 152 15.99 3.17 -7.91
CA LEU A 152 17.44 3.35 -7.91
C LEU A 152 17.84 4.48 -8.86
N PRO A 153 18.88 5.27 -8.56
CA PRO A 153 19.43 6.21 -9.52
C PRO A 153 20.01 5.48 -10.74
N SER A 154 19.75 5.97 -11.95
CA SER A 154 20.25 5.38 -13.18
C SER A 154 21.74 5.73 -13.39
N HIS A 155 22.64 5.02 -12.71
CA HIS A 155 24.09 5.15 -12.88
C HIS A 155 24.69 3.91 -13.55
N LYS A 156 25.58 4.10 -14.53
CA LYS A 156 26.17 3.02 -15.35
C LYS A 156 26.98 1.98 -14.56
N GLU A 157 27.37 2.30 -13.33
CA GLU A 157 28.24 1.47 -12.49
C GLU A 157 27.47 0.54 -11.54
N VAL A 158 26.14 0.66 -11.47
CA VAL A 158 25.31 -0.15 -10.58
C VAL A 158 24.88 -1.42 -11.30
N ASN A 159 25.26 -2.60 -10.79
CA ASN A 159 24.75 -3.87 -11.30
C ASN A 159 23.29 -4.07 -10.83
N VAL A 160 22.36 -3.59 -11.64
CA VAL A 160 20.95 -3.52 -11.30
C VAL A 160 20.32 -4.90 -11.13
N SER A 161 20.76 -5.91 -11.90
CA SER A 161 20.24 -7.29 -11.79
C SER A 161 20.65 -7.94 -10.47
N ASP A 162 21.88 -7.74 -10.01
CA ASP A 162 22.34 -8.33 -8.74
C ASP A 162 21.57 -7.76 -7.56
N ILE A 163 21.29 -6.45 -7.58
CA ILE A 163 20.47 -5.79 -6.54
C ILE A 163 19.04 -6.33 -6.57
N ARG A 164 18.44 -6.45 -7.76
CA ARG A 164 17.11 -7.04 -7.95
C ARG A 164 17.03 -8.43 -7.33
N ASP A 165 17.98 -9.29 -7.68
CA ASP A 165 17.98 -10.69 -7.26
C ASP A 165 18.25 -10.82 -5.75
N THR A 166 19.12 -9.96 -5.20
CA THR A 166 19.34 -9.87 -3.76
C THR A 166 18.06 -9.49 -3.01
N VAL A 167 17.38 -8.43 -3.46
CA VAL A 167 16.14 -7.97 -2.82
C VAL A 167 15.03 -9.00 -2.97
N TYR A 168 14.92 -9.63 -4.14
CA TYR A 168 14.01 -10.73 -4.39
C TYR A 168 14.21 -11.89 -3.42
N GLU A 169 15.45 -12.38 -3.26
CA GLU A 169 15.75 -13.49 -2.34
C GLU A 169 15.54 -13.10 -0.88
N VAL A 170 15.79 -11.85 -0.50
CA VAL A 170 15.47 -11.37 0.86
C VAL A 170 13.95 -11.37 1.11
N LEU A 171 13.16 -10.83 0.20
CA LEU A 171 11.69 -10.83 0.30
C LEU A 171 11.12 -12.26 0.33
N LYS A 172 11.66 -13.15 -0.50
CA LYS A 172 11.30 -14.57 -0.54
C LYS A 172 11.70 -15.30 0.74
N GLY A 173 12.89 -15.05 1.27
CA GLY A 173 13.37 -15.60 2.55
C GLY A 173 12.53 -15.13 3.75
N ALA A 174 11.90 -13.95 3.64
CA ALA A 174 10.91 -13.45 4.59
C ALA A 174 9.47 -13.96 4.33
N TYR A 175 9.30 -14.97 3.47
CA TYR A 175 8.01 -15.57 3.12
C TYR A 175 7.00 -14.62 2.47
N LEU A 176 7.46 -13.53 1.84
CA LEU A 176 6.58 -12.57 1.15
C LEU A 176 6.25 -12.96 -0.30
N TYR A 177 6.85 -14.04 -0.82
CA TYR A 177 6.60 -14.59 -2.16
C TYR A 177 6.50 -13.51 -3.26
N PRO A 178 7.55 -12.70 -3.48
CA PRO A 178 7.53 -11.60 -4.43
C PRO A 178 7.29 -12.08 -5.87
N ARG A 179 6.36 -11.42 -6.58
CA ARG A 179 6.09 -11.63 -8.00
C ARG A 179 6.27 -10.32 -8.76
N PRO A 180 7.11 -10.28 -9.82
CA PRO A 180 7.26 -9.08 -10.63
C PRO A 180 5.91 -8.60 -11.18
N VAL A 181 5.67 -7.29 -11.13
CA VAL A 181 4.46 -6.64 -11.64
C VAL A 181 4.73 -6.09 -13.02
N ALA A 182 4.06 -6.65 -14.03
CA ALA A 182 4.16 -6.16 -15.41
C ALA A 182 3.39 -4.83 -15.60
N PRO A 183 3.67 -4.05 -16.66
CA PRO A 183 3.00 -2.78 -16.90
C PRO A 183 1.48 -2.88 -16.99
N SER A 184 0.94 -3.94 -17.58
CA SER A 184 -0.51 -4.17 -17.66
C SER A 184 -1.15 -4.24 -16.27
N GLU A 185 -0.48 -4.86 -15.31
CA GLU A 185 -0.96 -5.02 -13.94
C GLU A 185 -0.85 -3.71 -13.14
N LEU A 186 0.25 -2.98 -13.31
CA LEU A 186 0.42 -1.65 -12.73
C LEU A 186 -0.62 -0.67 -13.28
N ILE A 187 -0.83 -0.65 -14.60
CA ILE A 187 -1.86 0.17 -15.25
C ILE A 187 -3.22 -0.20 -14.68
N TYR A 188 -3.57 -1.48 -14.60
CA TYR A 188 -4.85 -1.92 -14.05
C TYR A 188 -5.06 -1.47 -12.60
N LEU A 189 -4.06 -1.65 -11.73
CA LEU A 189 -4.09 -1.19 -10.34
C LEU A 189 -4.31 0.33 -10.27
N MET A 190 -3.48 1.09 -10.99
CA MET A 190 -3.51 2.55 -10.95
C MET A 190 -4.80 3.10 -11.58
N MET A 191 -5.35 2.45 -12.60
CA MET A 191 -6.63 2.82 -13.20
C MET A 191 -7.78 2.66 -12.21
N ARG A 192 -7.81 1.57 -11.42
CA ARG A 192 -8.82 1.37 -10.36
C ARG A 192 -8.66 2.38 -9.23
N LEU A 193 -7.43 2.72 -8.87
CA LEU A 193 -7.16 3.71 -7.83
C LEU A 193 -7.54 5.14 -8.27
N LEU A 194 -7.32 5.49 -9.54
CA LEU A 194 -7.43 6.87 -10.02
C LEU A 194 -8.69 7.19 -10.82
N ASN A 195 -9.47 6.21 -11.30
CA ASN A 195 -10.67 6.45 -12.10
C ASN A 195 -11.90 5.78 -11.46
N ASP A 196 -13.07 6.38 -11.64
CA ASP A 196 -14.32 5.87 -11.06
C ASP A 196 -14.86 4.64 -11.81
N HIS A 197 -14.68 4.64 -13.14
CA HIS A 197 -15.19 3.60 -14.03
C HIS A 197 -14.05 3.04 -14.91
N PRO A 198 -13.06 2.37 -14.31
CA PRO A 198 -11.99 1.74 -15.07
C PRO A 198 -12.57 0.60 -15.94
N PRO A 199 -12.00 0.34 -17.13
CA PRO A 199 -12.41 -0.79 -17.95
C PRO A 199 -12.11 -2.12 -17.22
N ALA A 200 -12.88 -3.15 -17.52
CA ALA A 200 -12.73 -4.48 -16.89
C ALA A 200 -11.37 -5.12 -17.19
N GLN A 201 -10.79 -4.80 -18.35
CA GLN A 201 -9.47 -5.24 -18.80
C GLN A 201 -8.71 -4.05 -19.38
N THR A 202 -7.38 -4.08 -19.25
CA THR A 202 -6.49 -3.05 -19.78
C THR A 202 -5.48 -3.67 -20.73
N GLN A 203 -5.27 -3.03 -21.88
CA GLN A 203 -4.21 -3.39 -22.81
C GLN A 203 -3.07 -2.39 -22.65
N TYR A 204 -1.86 -2.90 -22.46
CA TYR A 204 -0.65 -2.08 -22.44
C TYR A 204 -0.14 -1.90 -23.88
N ASP A 205 0.11 -0.66 -24.27
CA ASP A 205 0.79 -0.29 -25.52
C ASP A 205 2.21 0.23 -25.20
N ASP A 206 3.24 -0.48 -25.63
CA ASP A 206 4.65 -0.16 -25.34
C ASP A 206 5.17 1.07 -26.13
N SER A 207 4.47 1.48 -27.19
CA SER A 207 4.78 2.70 -27.95
C SER A 207 4.36 3.98 -27.22
N ILE A 208 3.54 3.86 -26.18
CA ILE A 208 3.00 4.97 -25.39
C ILE A 208 3.59 4.91 -23.97
N PRO A 209 4.12 6.02 -23.43
CA PRO A 209 4.59 6.04 -22.04
C PRO A 209 3.52 5.56 -21.05
N ILE A 210 3.88 4.65 -20.14
CA ILE A 210 2.96 3.97 -19.19
C ILE A 210 2.07 4.97 -18.46
N ARG A 211 2.63 6.08 -17.94
CA ARG A 211 1.88 7.15 -17.26
C ARG A 211 0.72 7.75 -18.06
N LYS A 212 0.82 7.76 -19.40
CA LYS A 212 -0.22 8.33 -20.27
C LYS A 212 -1.42 7.40 -20.47
N GLN A 213 -1.33 6.14 -20.06
CA GLN A 213 -2.37 5.11 -20.22
C GLN A 213 -3.24 4.91 -18.97
N ILE A 214 -2.95 5.64 -17.87
CA ILE A 214 -3.55 5.39 -16.54
C ILE A 214 -4.78 6.26 -16.24
N ILE A 215 -4.74 7.54 -16.60
CA ILE A 215 -5.81 8.49 -16.22
C ILE A 215 -6.72 8.69 -17.42
N LEU A 216 -7.98 8.32 -17.25
CA LEU A 216 -9.00 8.45 -18.29
C LEU A 216 -9.41 9.92 -18.47
N SER A 217 -9.91 10.24 -19.67
CA SER A 217 -10.15 11.61 -20.12
C SER A 217 -11.20 12.37 -19.29
N GLU A 218 -12.12 11.61 -18.69
CA GLU A 218 -13.26 12.06 -17.91
C GLU A 218 -12.95 12.22 -16.43
N THR A 219 -11.79 11.72 -15.96
CA THR A 219 -11.41 11.72 -14.54
C THR A 219 -10.85 13.08 -14.11
N PRO A 220 -11.60 13.91 -13.34
CA PRO A 220 -11.04 15.10 -12.75
C PRO A 220 -10.10 14.74 -11.60
N ILE A 221 -8.95 15.40 -11.52
CA ILE A 221 -8.07 15.35 -10.33
C ILE A 221 -7.86 16.77 -9.83
N LYS A 222 -8.26 17.02 -8.59
CA LYS A 222 -8.15 18.32 -7.93
C LYS A 222 -7.47 18.17 -6.59
N THR A 223 -6.46 19.01 -6.36
CA THR A 223 -5.80 19.14 -5.06
C THR A 223 -6.51 20.22 -4.25
N ARG A 224 -7.03 19.87 -3.08
CA ARG A 224 -7.50 20.81 -2.07
C ARG A 224 -6.42 21.00 -1.00
N TRP A 225 -6.64 21.96 -0.11
CA TRP A 225 -5.70 22.18 1.00
C TRP A 225 -5.55 20.95 1.89
N ASP A 226 -6.60 20.16 2.10
CA ASP A 226 -6.64 19.08 3.10
C ASP A 226 -6.89 17.68 2.49
N ARG A 227 -7.03 17.57 1.17
CA ARG A 227 -7.38 16.32 0.49
C ARG A 227 -7.06 16.35 -1.00
N MET A 228 -7.04 15.17 -1.63
CA MET A 228 -7.18 15.02 -3.07
C MET A 228 -8.63 14.65 -3.41
N GLU A 229 -9.17 15.20 -4.50
CA GLU A 229 -10.44 14.82 -5.11
C GLU A 229 -10.11 14.18 -6.46
N ILE A 230 -10.36 12.88 -6.60
CA ILE A 230 -9.99 12.07 -7.78
C ILE A 230 -11.25 11.35 -8.26
N GLY A 231 -11.77 11.76 -9.42
CA GLY A 231 -13.11 11.37 -9.84
C GLY A 231 -14.15 11.90 -8.85
N SER A 232 -15.02 11.00 -8.40
CA SER A 232 -16.03 11.21 -7.35
C SER A 232 -15.50 10.95 -5.93
N ARG A 233 -14.27 10.44 -5.81
CA ARG A 233 -13.68 10.01 -4.53
C ARG A 233 -12.83 11.09 -3.88
N HIS A 234 -12.79 11.04 -2.56
CA HIS A 234 -11.98 11.89 -1.70
C HIS A 234 -10.87 11.07 -1.04
N PHE A 235 -9.67 11.62 -0.98
CA PHE A 235 -8.49 10.99 -0.41
C PHE A 235 -7.88 11.93 0.64
N ARG A 236 -7.77 11.45 1.88
CA ARG A 236 -7.14 12.19 2.98
C ARG A 236 -5.91 11.43 3.48
N CYS A 237 -4.88 12.18 3.85
CA CYS A 237 -3.60 11.64 4.29
C CYS A 237 -3.34 11.95 5.75
N MET A 238 -2.77 10.98 6.44
CA MET A 238 -2.24 11.11 7.79
C MET A 238 -0.81 10.61 7.82
N THR A 239 0.04 11.34 8.53
CA THR A 239 1.41 10.95 8.83
C THR A 239 1.63 10.96 10.34
N PRO A 240 2.58 10.16 10.86
CA PRO A 240 3.03 10.34 12.22
C PRO A 240 3.76 11.67 12.38
N LYS A 241 3.47 12.38 13.45
CA LYS A 241 4.31 13.44 14.02
C LYS A 241 5.37 12.87 14.97
N ALA A 242 5.06 11.74 15.61
CA ALA A 242 5.99 10.98 16.43
C ALA A 242 5.71 9.48 16.30
N MET A 243 6.78 8.71 16.24
CA MET A 243 6.77 7.24 16.32
C MET A 243 6.62 6.80 17.79
N PRO A 244 6.12 5.57 18.05
CA PRO A 244 6.14 5.01 19.39
C PRO A 244 7.56 4.81 19.92
N GLU A 245 7.74 4.84 21.24
CA GLU A 245 9.06 4.66 21.88
C GLU A 245 9.64 3.26 21.65
N ARG A 246 8.78 2.27 21.38
CA ARG A 246 9.17 0.88 21.10
C ARG A 246 8.40 0.37 19.89
N VAL A 247 9.11 -0.36 19.05
CA VAL A 247 8.54 -1.06 17.89
C VAL A 247 8.71 -2.56 18.09
N ASP A 248 7.68 -3.33 17.76
CA ASP A 248 7.66 -4.79 17.83
C ASP A 248 7.08 -5.40 16.54
N GLY A 249 7.14 -6.73 16.45
CA GLY A 249 6.69 -7.48 15.28
C GLY A 249 5.20 -7.34 14.97
N PHE A 250 4.34 -7.00 15.92
CA PHE A 250 2.90 -6.89 15.69
C PHE A 250 2.44 -5.45 15.46
N LEU A 251 3.26 -4.45 15.81
CA LEU A 251 2.91 -3.04 15.77
C LEU A 251 2.19 -2.65 14.47
N PHE A 252 2.82 -2.91 13.31
CA PHE A 252 2.26 -2.56 12.00
C PHE A 252 1.08 -3.43 11.56
N ASN A 253 0.97 -4.66 12.08
CA ASN A 253 -0.21 -5.50 11.88
C ASN A 253 -1.44 -4.83 12.50
N TYR A 254 -1.32 -4.31 13.73
CA TYR A 254 -2.41 -3.61 14.42
C TYR A 254 -2.85 -2.32 13.74
N LEU A 255 -2.01 -1.70 12.88
CA LEU A 255 -2.34 -0.44 12.19
C LEU A 255 -3.34 -0.61 11.04
N THR A 256 -3.61 -1.86 10.61
CA THR A 256 -4.58 -2.18 9.56
C THR A 256 -5.94 -2.63 10.10
N GLY A 257 -6.05 -2.77 11.42
CA GLY A 257 -7.18 -3.38 12.11
C GLY A 257 -6.66 -4.26 13.24
N ASP A 258 -7.42 -4.34 14.31
CA ASP A 258 -7.02 -5.09 15.51
C ASP A 258 -7.35 -6.59 15.38
N ILE A 259 -6.69 -7.47 16.13
CA ILE A 259 -6.65 -8.93 15.87
C ILE A 259 -7.48 -9.78 16.85
N TRP A 260 -8.04 -9.17 17.90
CA TRP A 260 -8.71 -9.89 19.00
C TRP A 260 -10.19 -10.26 18.73
N GLY A 261 -10.58 -10.34 17.45
CA GLY A 261 -11.93 -10.73 17.04
C GLY A 261 -13.02 -9.75 17.48
N VAL A 262 -14.15 -10.27 17.97
CA VAL A 262 -15.39 -9.51 18.26
C VAL A 262 -15.14 -8.31 19.19
N GLN A 263 -14.23 -8.46 20.16
CA GLN A 263 -13.89 -7.39 21.12
C GLN A 263 -13.25 -6.18 20.43
N SER A 264 -12.69 -6.39 19.23
CA SER A 264 -11.94 -5.43 18.44
C SER A 264 -12.61 -5.06 17.11
N ASP A 265 -13.84 -5.50 16.86
CA ASP A 265 -14.58 -5.14 15.63
C ASP A 265 -14.77 -3.61 15.52
N THR A 266 -14.83 -2.90 16.64
CA THR A 266 -14.91 -1.42 16.69
C THR A 266 -13.60 -0.71 16.28
N ASN A 267 -12.48 -1.44 16.30
CA ASN A 267 -11.13 -0.98 15.95
C ASN A 267 -10.76 -1.26 14.48
N GLN A 268 -11.71 -1.71 13.66
CA GLN A 268 -11.49 -1.94 12.23
C GLN A 268 -11.67 -0.67 11.39
N VAL A 269 -10.88 -0.54 10.33
CA VAL A 269 -11.01 0.56 9.36
C VAL A 269 -12.04 0.17 8.29
N ARG A 270 -13.11 0.96 8.18
CA ARG A 270 -14.26 0.65 7.30
C ARG A 270 -14.15 1.24 5.90
N GLN A 271 -13.25 2.19 5.70
CA GLN A 271 -12.99 2.80 4.41
C GLN A 271 -11.90 2.01 3.68
N PRO A 272 -11.86 2.01 2.34
CA PRO A 272 -10.64 1.63 1.62
C PRO A 272 -9.48 2.53 2.05
N PHE A 273 -8.31 1.93 2.25
CA PHE A 273 -7.13 2.64 2.69
C PHE A 273 -5.86 1.97 2.19
N PHE A 274 -4.77 2.72 2.09
CA PHE A 274 -3.45 2.15 1.90
C PHE A 274 -2.45 2.78 2.86
N ILE A 275 -1.51 1.96 3.31
CA ILE A 275 -0.37 2.38 4.13
C ILE A 275 0.88 2.26 3.26
N THR A 276 1.60 3.37 3.11
CA THR A 276 2.89 3.37 2.42
C THR A 276 4.00 3.73 3.40
N VAL A 277 5.04 2.91 3.44
CA VAL A 277 6.28 3.23 4.16
C VAL A 277 7.39 3.35 3.14
N ASN A 278 7.88 4.57 2.95
CA ASN A 278 9.07 4.81 2.16
C ASN A 278 10.31 4.66 3.04
N VAL A 279 11.26 3.86 2.61
CA VAL A 279 12.60 3.70 3.17
C VAL A 279 13.57 4.39 2.22
N VAL A 280 14.22 5.45 2.70
CA VAL A 280 15.19 6.21 1.92
C VAL A 280 16.59 5.85 2.36
N PHE A 281 17.40 5.41 1.40
CA PHE A 281 18.81 5.08 1.59
C PHE A 281 19.65 6.32 1.35
N GLU A 282 20.35 6.80 2.38
CA GLU A 282 21.33 7.88 2.28
C GLU A 282 22.35 7.76 3.40
N SER A 283 23.57 8.26 3.19
CA SER A 283 24.57 8.33 4.25
C SER A 283 24.13 9.29 5.38
N LEU A 284 23.74 8.74 6.52
CA LEU A 284 23.30 9.49 7.70
C LEU A 284 24.41 9.75 8.73
N LYS A 285 25.62 9.22 8.50
CA LYS A 285 26.74 9.27 9.46
C LYS A 285 27.06 10.71 9.90
N ALA A 286 27.32 11.59 8.94
CA ALA A 286 27.65 12.99 9.22
C ALA A 286 26.51 13.71 9.96
N ARG A 287 25.26 13.46 9.56
CA ARG A 287 24.05 14.06 10.18
C ARG A 287 23.89 13.60 11.63
N LEU A 288 24.13 12.32 11.92
CA LEU A 288 24.02 11.75 13.27
C LEU A 288 25.13 12.26 14.18
N HIS A 289 26.40 12.30 13.73
CA HIS A 289 27.49 12.89 14.51
C HIS A 289 27.27 14.38 14.80
N ALA A 290 26.84 15.16 13.80
CA ALA A 290 26.55 16.58 13.98
C ALA A 290 25.43 16.81 15.02
N LYS A 291 24.34 16.04 14.94
CA LYS A 291 23.25 16.10 15.93
C LYS A 291 23.70 15.66 17.33
N CYS A 292 24.49 14.60 17.44
CA CYS A 292 25.03 14.12 18.71
C CYS A 292 25.88 15.20 19.40
N ASN A 293 26.86 15.76 18.68
CA ASN A 293 27.71 16.82 19.21
C ASN A 293 26.90 18.05 19.67
N PHE A 294 25.87 18.43 18.89
CA PHE A 294 24.99 19.53 19.26
C PHE A 294 24.19 19.26 20.55
N VAL A 295 23.63 18.06 20.71
CA VAL A 295 22.82 17.70 21.88
C VAL A 295 23.69 17.50 23.14
N LEU A 296 24.92 17.01 23.00
CA LEU A 296 25.88 16.88 24.11
C LEU A 296 26.34 18.23 24.67
N GLN A 297 26.36 19.28 23.85
CA GLN A 297 26.70 20.64 24.29
C GLN A 297 25.57 21.32 25.07
N GLN A 298 24.35 20.79 25.02
CA GLN A 298 23.21 21.39 25.73
C GLN A 298 23.29 21.12 27.23
N GLN A 299 22.97 22.15 28.02
CA GLN A 299 22.78 22.05 29.46
C GLN A 299 21.30 22.29 29.78
N ALA A 300 20.68 21.38 30.53
CA ALA A 300 19.31 21.55 31.00
C ALA A 300 19.28 21.57 32.53
N ALA A 301 18.44 22.45 33.08
CA ALA A 301 18.18 22.56 34.51
C ALA A 301 16.71 22.25 34.83
N GLY A 302 16.44 21.83 36.07
CA GLY A 302 15.09 21.54 36.55
C GLY A 302 14.43 20.35 35.85
N SER A 303 13.11 20.43 35.62
CA SER A 303 12.28 19.34 35.08
C SER A 303 12.64 18.89 33.65
N PHE A 304 13.44 19.67 32.92
CA PHE A 304 13.92 19.32 31.56
C PHE A 304 15.19 18.46 31.54
N ALA A 305 15.91 18.35 32.66
CA ALA A 305 17.16 17.58 32.71
C ALA A 305 16.99 16.08 32.34
N PRO A 306 15.94 15.37 32.79
CA PRO A 306 15.77 13.95 32.45
C PRO A 306 15.46 13.69 30.98
N SER A 307 14.76 14.60 30.28
CA SER A 307 14.45 14.44 28.86
C SER A 307 15.65 14.76 27.98
N LEU A 308 16.47 15.75 28.36
CA LEU A 308 17.73 16.02 27.67
C LEU A 308 18.71 14.86 27.82
N ARG A 309 18.84 14.30 29.02
CA ARG A 309 19.73 13.16 29.27
C ARG A 309 19.37 11.94 28.41
N ARG A 310 18.08 11.62 28.30
CA ARG A 310 17.59 10.55 27.40
C ARG A 310 17.97 10.80 25.94
N LYS A 311 17.83 12.04 25.46
CA LYS A 311 18.26 12.41 24.10
C LYS A 311 19.78 12.27 23.91
N GLN A 312 20.57 12.69 24.90
CA GLN A 312 22.03 12.54 24.87
C GLN A 312 22.43 11.06 24.80
N GLU A 313 21.82 10.21 25.63
CA GLU A 313 22.03 8.76 25.64
C GLU A 313 21.64 8.15 24.27
N GLU A 314 20.51 8.53 23.69
CA GLU A 314 20.04 8.05 22.39
C GLU A 314 20.98 8.42 21.23
N TYR A 315 21.40 9.69 21.13
CA TYR A 315 22.32 10.11 20.07
C TYR A 315 23.73 9.53 20.25
N THR A 316 24.18 9.34 21.49
CA THR A 316 25.45 8.67 21.79
C THR A 316 25.40 7.19 21.37
N TRP A 317 24.29 6.50 21.68
CA TRP A 317 24.07 5.14 21.21
C TRP A 317 24.04 5.06 19.68
N ALA A 318 23.27 5.93 19.01
CA ALA A 318 23.13 5.92 17.56
C ALA A 318 24.46 6.16 16.84
N THR A 319 25.28 7.10 17.33
CA THR A 319 26.62 7.34 16.77
C THR A 319 27.55 6.16 16.99
N GLY A 320 27.50 5.51 18.16
CA GLY A 320 28.26 4.27 18.41
C GLY A 320 27.85 3.11 17.49
N GLU A 321 26.56 2.95 17.18
CA GLU A 321 26.09 1.93 16.23
C GLU A 321 26.51 2.22 14.78
N VAL A 322 26.47 3.49 14.37
CA VAL A 322 26.99 3.91 13.05
C VAL A 322 28.48 3.63 12.93
N GLU A 323 29.28 3.81 13.99
CA GLU A 323 30.71 3.50 13.99
C GLU A 323 30.99 1.99 13.88
N LYS A 324 30.10 1.15 14.44
CA LYS A 324 30.15 -0.31 14.28
C LYS A 324 29.70 -0.80 12.90
N GLY A 325 29.19 0.09 12.04
CA GLY A 325 28.69 -0.24 10.72
C GLY A 325 27.22 -0.67 10.67
N THR A 326 26.44 -0.45 11.74
CA THR A 326 24.99 -0.69 11.71
C THR A 326 24.33 0.28 10.72
N PRO A 327 23.57 -0.20 9.71
CA PRO A 327 22.90 0.68 8.77
C PRO A 327 21.79 1.50 9.44
N PHE A 328 21.73 2.79 9.08
CA PHE A 328 20.63 3.69 9.42
C PHE A 328 19.94 4.17 8.14
N VAL A 329 18.62 4.32 8.21
CA VAL A 329 17.80 4.78 7.09
C VAL A 329 16.81 5.83 7.56
N ARG A 330 16.16 6.50 6.61
CA ARG A 330 14.97 7.32 6.87
C ARG A 330 13.73 6.56 6.48
N ILE A 331 12.77 6.46 7.39
CA ILE A 331 11.45 5.90 7.12
C ILE A 331 10.41 7.02 7.07
N MET A 332 9.47 6.97 6.14
CA MET A 332 8.37 7.91 6.01
C MET A 332 7.05 7.14 5.88
N PRO A 333 6.40 6.82 7.02
CA PRO A 333 5.09 6.17 7.06
C PRO A 333 3.97 7.16 6.72
N MET A 334 3.04 6.73 5.87
CA MET A 334 1.84 7.47 5.48
C MET A 334 0.65 6.53 5.44
N VAL A 335 -0.53 7.02 5.81
CA VAL A 335 -1.79 6.31 5.62
C VAL A 335 -2.77 7.21 4.86
N TRP A 336 -3.41 6.62 3.86
CA TRP A 336 -4.40 7.26 3.02
C TRP A 336 -5.74 6.61 3.19
N VAL A 337 -6.78 7.41 3.45
CA VAL A 337 -8.17 6.97 3.55
C VAL A 337 -8.93 7.48 2.33
N ILE A 338 -9.66 6.58 1.68
CA ILE A 338 -10.48 6.85 0.50
C ILE A 338 -11.96 6.78 0.88
N GLY A 339 -12.78 7.66 0.34
CA GLY A 339 -14.23 7.60 0.52
C GLY A 339 -14.98 8.34 -0.56
N GLU A 340 -16.28 8.09 -0.66
CA GLU A 340 -17.16 8.68 -1.68
C GLU A 340 -17.68 10.06 -1.26
N SER A 341 -17.40 10.47 -0.04
CA SER A 341 -17.72 11.80 0.46
C SER A 341 -16.67 12.30 1.45
N GLU A 342 -16.67 13.62 1.65
CA GLU A 342 -15.86 14.26 2.68
C GLU A 342 -16.21 13.73 4.09
N GLN A 343 -17.48 13.43 4.36
CA GLN A 343 -17.91 12.88 5.64
C GLN A 343 -17.33 11.48 5.90
N GLN A 344 -17.44 10.58 4.91
CA GLN A 344 -16.87 9.22 5.03
C GLN A 344 -15.37 9.24 5.27
N THR A 345 -14.63 10.09 4.54
CA THR A 345 -13.18 10.20 4.74
C THR A 345 -12.83 10.78 6.11
N ARG A 346 -13.55 11.78 6.62
CA ARG A 346 -13.35 12.32 7.98
C ARG A 346 -13.58 11.26 9.06
N GLU A 347 -14.62 10.45 8.93
CA GLU A 347 -14.88 9.34 9.85
C GLU A 347 -13.78 8.28 9.81
N GLY A 348 -13.32 7.92 8.61
CA GLY A 348 -12.21 6.98 8.45
C GLY A 348 -10.90 7.51 9.03
N MET A 349 -10.58 8.78 8.80
CA MET A 349 -9.42 9.44 9.40
C MET A 349 -9.48 9.43 10.93
N ALA A 350 -10.65 9.66 11.53
CA ALA A 350 -10.83 9.58 12.98
C ALA A 350 -10.59 8.16 13.52
N ARG A 351 -11.03 7.12 12.80
CA ARG A 351 -10.77 5.72 13.17
C ARG A 351 -9.29 5.37 13.06
N VAL A 352 -8.67 5.70 11.93
CA VAL A 352 -7.23 5.47 11.69
C VAL A 352 -6.39 6.18 12.75
N LYS A 353 -6.69 7.45 13.03
CA LYS A 353 -6.02 8.22 14.09
C LYS A 353 -6.09 7.50 15.44
N ARG A 354 -7.29 7.12 15.90
CA ARG A 354 -7.48 6.40 17.17
C ARG A 354 -6.72 5.07 17.19
N LEU A 355 -6.76 4.32 16.09
CA LEU A 355 -6.08 3.03 15.98
C LEU A 355 -4.56 3.20 16.13
N TRP A 356 -3.96 4.13 15.39
CA TRP A 356 -2.52 4.40 15.46
C TRP A 356 -2.11 4.99 16.81
N GLU A 357 -2.89 5.94 17.36
CA GLU A 357 -2.60 6.55 18.66
C GLU A 357 -2.71 5.54 19.82
N SER A 358 -3.60 4.54 19.72
CA SER A 358 -3.66 3.43 20.69
C SER A 358 -2.38 2.59 20.73
N ARG A 359 -1.54 2.70 19.69
CA ARG A 359 -0.25 1.99 19.56
C ARG A 359 0.95 2.92 19.76
N GLY A 360 0.74 4.10 20.34
CA GLY A 360 1.80 5.02 20.75
C GLY A 360 2.29 5.98 19.66
N PHE A 361 1.67 5.99 18.48
CA PHE A 361 1.93 7.03 17.49
C PHE A 361 1.28 8.35 17.92
N THR A 362 1.85 9.48 17.49
CA THR A 362 1.13 10.76 17.49
C THR A 362 0.79 11.11 16.05
N MET A 363 -0.49 11.13 15.68
CA MET A 363 -0.90 11.29 14.28
C MET A 363 -1.28 12.74 13.96
N GLN A 364 -0.93 13.18 12.75
CA GLN A 364 -1.35 14.46 12.19
C GLN A 364 -2.01 14.28 10.83
N GLU A 365 -3.11 14.99 10.59
CA GLU A 365 -3.73 15.10 9.27
C GLU A 365 -2.91 16.08 8.42
N ASP A 366 -2.52 15.65 7.23
CA ASP A 366 -1.69 16.47 6.35
C ASP A 366 -2.50 17.47 5.55
N ARG A 367 -1.96 18.69 5.46
CA ARG A 367 -2.53 19.80 4.72
C ARG A 367 -1.46 20.57 3.95
N GLY A 368 -1.81 21.15 2.81
CA GLY A 368 -0.95 21.92 1.93
C GLY A 368 -0.01 21.11 1.04
N ILE A 369 0.44 19.96 1.51
CA ILE A 369 1.40 19.09 0.80
C ILE A 369 0.78 17.77 0.31
N VAL A 370 -0.55 17.63 0.37
CA VAL A 370 -1.28 16.37 0.11
C VAL A 370 -0.98 15.80 -1.28
N ASN A 371 -0.82 16.64 -2.31
CA ASN A 371 -0.46 16.17 -3.65
C ASN A 371 0.91 15.49 -3.67
N LEU A 372 1.88 16.04 -2.94
CA LEU A 372 3.23 15.50 -2.91
C LEU A 372 3.25 14.19 -2.13
N LEU A 373 2.54 14.12 -1.00
CA LEU A 373 2.38 12.90 -0.22
C LEU A 373 1.65 11.81 -1.00
N PHE A 374 0.68 12.19 -1.85
CA PHE A 374 -0.06 11.24 -2.67
C PHE A 374 0.88 10.57 -3.66
N LEU A 375 1.62 11.37 -4.45
CA LEU A 375 2.64 10.86 -5.36
C LEU A 375 3.68 10.01 -4.61
N SER A 376 4.16 10.49 -3.46
CA SER A 376 5.14 9.78 -2.62
C SER A 376 4.65 8.44 -2.09
N SER A 377 3.34 8.19 -2.12
CA SER A 377 2.72 6.96 -1.64
C SER A 377 2.48 5.93 -2.75
N LEU A 378 2.63 6.33 -4.02
CA LEU A 378 2.53 5.47 -5.20
C LEU A 378 3.86 4.78 -5.51
N PRO A 379 3.86 3.63 -6.24
CA PRO A 379 5.08 2.98 -6.68
C PRO A 379 6.00 3.95 -7.44
N PHE A 380 7.29 3.97 -7.09
CA PHE A 380 8.33 4.88 -7.58
C PHE A 380 8.05 6.38 -7.41
N GLY A 381 6.98 6.75 -6.70
CA GLY A 381 6.46 8.11 -6.71
C GLY A 381 7.11 9.05 -5.68
N LEU A 382 7.96 8.53 -4.78
CA LEU A 382 8.84 9.38 -3.98
C LEU A 382 10.05 9.80 -4.83
N TYR A 383 10.14 11.09 -5.13
CA TYR A 383 11.29 11.69 -5.78
C TYR A 383 12.30 12.09 -4.70
N ASN A 384 13.47 11.47 -4.66
CA ASN A 384 14.52 11.81 -3.68
C ASN A 384 15.56 12.75 -4.32
N ILE A 385 15.18 14.03 -4.46
CA ILE A 385 15.96 15.02 -5.20
C ILE A 385 16.39 16.15 -4.26
N LYS A 386 17.70 16.46 -4.27
CA LYS A 386 18.29 17.51 -3.42
C LYS A 386 17.93 17.26 -1.94
N ASN A 387 17.31 18.25 -1.29
CA ASN A 387 16.92 18.21 0.13
C ASN A 387 15.40 18.23 0.32
N ASN A 388 14.63 17.79 -0.68
CA ASN A 388 13.16 17.91 -0.64
C ASN A 388 12.54 17.15 0.55
N LEU A 389 13.09 15.99 0.91
CA LEU A 389 12.66 15.23 2.09
C LEU A 389 12.79 16.04 3.39
N ASN A 390 13.87 16.82 3.54
CA ASN A 390 14.07 17.67 4.71
C ASN A 390 13.01 18.78 4.82
N GLY A 391 12.44 19.20 3.69
CA GLY A 391 11.34 20.19 3.67
C GLY A 391 9.97 19.59 3.99
N LEU A 392 9.78 18.27 3.80
CA LEU A 392 8.53 17.60 4.12
C LEU A 392 8.36 17.38 5.62
N ASP A 393 9.46 17.07 6.31
CA ASP A 393 9.48 16.82 7.76
C ASP A 393 8.44 15.76 8.16
N ARG A 394 8.46 14.63 7.44
CA ARG A 394 7.60 13.45 7.63
C ARG A 394 8.38 12.15 7.81
N ASP A 395 9.69 12.25 7.82
CA ASP A 395 10.59 11.11 7.94
C ASP A 395 11.19 10.99 9.33
N PHE A 396 11.57 9.77 9.69
CA PHE A 396 12.22 9.41 10.93
C PHE A 396 13.50 8.66 10.63
N VAL A 397 14.58 8.99 11.33
CA VAL A 397 15.85 8.24 11.23
C VAL A 397 15.79 7.09 12.22
N CYS A 398 16.05 5.86 11.75
CA CYS A 398 16.14 4.68 12.59
C CYS A 398 17.17 3.68 12.05
N ASP A 399 17.58 2.75 12.90
CA ASP A 399 18.47 1.65 12.52
C ASP A 399 17.72 0.58 11.73
N ALA A 400 18.46 -0.26 10.99
CA ALA A 400 17.90 -1.33 10.15
C ALA A 400 16.91 -2.25 10.88
N LYS A 401 17.15 -2.58 12.16
CA LYS A 401 16.24 -3.44 12.92
C LYS A 401 14.91 -2.73 13.15
N SER A 402 14.93 -1.50 13.64
CA SER A 402 13.70 -0.72 13.85
C SER A 402 12.95 -0.47 12.54
N ALA A 403 13.67 -0.18 11.45
CA ALA A 403 13.09 -0.01 10.13
C ALA A 403 12.34 -1.26 9.65
N SER A 404 12.89 -2.46 9.88
CA SER A 404 12.24 -3.74 9.52
C SER A 404 10.91 -3.96 10.23
N TYR A 405 10.80 -3.55 11.50
CA TYR A 405 9.55 -3.61 12.27
C TYR A 405 8.53 -2.54 11.84
N CYS A 406 8.96 -1.51 11.12
CA CYS A 406 8.10 -0.46 10.60
C CYS A 406 7.53 -0.76 9.20
N LEU A 407 7.75 -1.95 8.65
CA LEU A 407 7.24 -2.30 7.32
C LEU A 407 5.81 -2.87 7.41
N PRO A 408 4.85 -2.41 6.58
CA PRO A 408 3.46 -2.90 6.57
C PRO A 408 3.35 -4.24 5.83
N ILE A 409 4.09 -5.26 6.28
CA ILE A 409 4.16 -6.58 5.63
C ILE A 409 3.09 -7.55 6.10
N GLN A 410 2.27 -7.15 7.08
CA GLN A 410 1.28 -8.00 7.72
C GLN A 410 -0.14 -7.47 7.54
N SER A 411 -1.08 -8.40 7.35
CA SER A 411 -2.53 -8.13 7.31
C SER A 411 -3.31 -9.32 7.87
N ASP A 412 -4.57 -9.45 7.47
CA ASP A 412 -5.40 -10.61 7.79
C ASP A 412 -4.98 -11.86 7.00
N PHE A 413 -5.50 -13.02 7.40
CA PHE A 413 -5.33 -14.26 6.64
C PHE A 413 -6.09 -14.18 5.32
N LYS A 414 -5.39 -14.50 4.23
CA LYS A 414 -5.91 -14.53 2.86
C LYS A 414 -6.37 -15.92 2.40
N GLY A 415 -6.04 -16.95 3.18
CA GLY A 415 -6.16 -18.32 2.73
C GLY A 415 -5.13 -18.64 1.66
N GLY A 416 -5.52 -19.46 0.68
CA GLY A 416 -4.68 -19.75 -0.46
C GLY A 416 -5.48 -20.27 -1.64
N GLN A 417 -4.87 -20.12 -2.82
CA GLN A 417 -5.21 -20.90 -4.02
C GLN A 417 -6.55 -20.54 -4.64
N GLU A 418 -7.20 -21.55 -5.21
CA GLU A 418 -8.50 -21.48 -5.81
C GLU A 418 -9.58 -21.22 -4.76
N PRO A 419 -10.49 -20.25 -4.99
CA PRO A 419 -11.58 -19.96 -4.09
C PRO A 419 -12.69 -21.03 -4.22
N TYR A 420 -12.42 -22.28 -3.86
CA TYR A 420 -13.48 -23.29 -3.74
C TYR A 420 -14.44 -22.92 -2.61
N ASN A 421 -13.88 -22.58 -1.46
CA ASN A 421 -14.62 -22.12 -0.28
C ASN A 421 -14.25 -20.68 0.01
N LEU A 422 -15.25 -19.84 0.29
CA LEU A 422 -15.07 -18.43 0.60
C LEU A 422 -15.39 -18.16 2.06
N PHE A 423 -14.50 -17.41 2.72
CA PHE A 423 -14.70 -16.88 4.06
C PHE A 423 -14.29 -15.41 4.10
N VAL A 424 -14.58 -14.72 5.18
CA VAL A 424 -14.17 -13.33 5.38
C VAL A 424 -13.46 -13.20 6.71
N GLY A 425 -12.24 -12.68 6.67
CA GLY A 425 -11.40 -12.40 7.83
C GLY A 425 -11.93 -11.22 8.66
N ARG A 426 -11.40 -11.06 9.88
CA ARG A 426 -11.86 -10.04 10.83
C ARG A 426 -11.53 -8.61 10.42
N LYS A 427 -10.52 -8.41 9.57
CA LYS A 427 -10.23 -7.11 8.94
C LYS A 427 -10.92 -6.95 7.58
N GLY A 428 -11.74 -7.93 7.19
CA GLY A 428 -12.49 -7.95 5.95
C GLY A 428 -11.78 -8.66 4.79
N GLU A 429 -10.65 -9.34 5.00
CA GLU A 429 -9.98 -10.06 3.91
C GLU A 429 -10.86 -11.17 3.35
N LEU A 430 -11.03 -11.21 2.04
CA LEU A 430 -11.69 -12.32 1.36
C LEU A 430 -10.75 -13.52 1.35
N ILE A 431 -11.14 -14.56 2.07
CA ILE A 431 -10.36 -15.80 2.23
C ILE A 431 -10.85 -16.83 1.24
N GLY A 432 -9.94 -17.34 0.40
CA GLY A 432 -10.15 -18.54 -0.40
C GLY A 432 -9.51 -19.76 0.26
N ILE A 433 -10.23 -20.88 0.32
CA ILE A 433 -9.67 -22.16 0.80
C ILE A 433 -9.87 -23.26 -0.24
N ASP A 434 -8.75 -23.86 -0.64
CA ASP A 434 -8.64 -25.12 -1.35
C ASP A 434 -7.90 -26.16 -0.48
N LEU A 435 -8.62 -27.21 -0.07
CA LEU A 435 -8.11 -28.35 0.71
C LEU A 435 -7.37 -29.36 -0.17
N PHE A 436 -7.63 -29.35 -1.48
CA PHE A 436 -7.07 -30.28 -2.45
C PHE A 436 -5.99 -29.61 -3.31
N ASP A 437 -5.47 -28.45 -2.87
CA ASP A 437 -4.43 -27.77 -3.60
C ASP A 437 -3.19 -28.67 -3.74
N LYS A 438 -2.69 -28.75 -4.97
CA LYS A 438 -1.55 -29.61 -5.33
C LYS A 438 -0.23 -29.26 -4.64
N ARG A 439 -0.12 -28.07 -4.04
CA ARG A 439 1.05 -27.64 -3.29
C ARG A 439 0.98 -28.04 -1.81
N ALA A 440 -0.17 -28.47 -1.32
CA ALA A 440 -0.31 -28.98 0.03
C ALA A 440 0.35 -30.37 0.16
N ASN A 441 1.12 -30.57 1.24
CA ASN A 441 1.78 -31.86 1.51
C ASN A 441 0.78 -32.98 1.85
N ASN A 442 -0.41 -32.62 2.34
CA ASN A 442 -1.53 -33.53 2.57
C ASN A 442 -2.85 -32.75 2.48
N MET A 443 -3.96 -33.48 2.35
CA MET A 443 -5.31 -32.93 2.13
C MET A 443 -6.22 -33.18 3.35
N ASN A 444 -5.64 -33.39 4.53
CA ASN A 444 -6.39 -33.71 5.74
C ASN A 444 -6.85 -32.43 6.43
N ALA A 445 -8.08 -32.42 6.93
CA ALA A 445 -8.63 -31.32 7.73
C ALA A 445 -9.10 -31.82 9.10
N LEU A 446 -8.85 -31.04 10.15
CA LEU A 446 -9.37 -31.26 11.50
C LEU A 446 -10.40 -30.17 11.82
N VAL A 447 -11.63 -30.57 12.12
CA VAL A 447 -12.70 -29.64 12.51
C VAL A 447 -13.17 -29.97 13.92
N CYS A 448 -12.82 -29.10 14.86
CA CYS A 448 -13.20 -29.21 16.27
C CYS A 448 -14.16 -28.08 16.61
N ALA A 449 -15.32 -28.41 17.19
CA ALA A 449 -16.27 -27.43 17.70
C ALA A 449 -17.18 -28.06 18.75
N GLU A 450 -17.68 -27.23 19.68
CA GLU A 450 -18.69 -27.64 20.65
C GLU A 450 -20.06 -27.85 19.98
N THR A 451 -20.96 -28.55 20.69
CA THR A 451 -22.33 -28.76 20.21
C THR A 451 -23.04 -27.41 20.07
N GLY A 452 -23.62 -27.15 18.89
CA GLY A 452 -24.32 -25.90 18.59
C GLY A 452 -23.44 -24.81 17.95
N SER A 453 -22.12 -24.97 17.89
CA SER A 453 -21.21 -23.96 17.31
C SER A 453 -21.14 -23.96 15.78
N GLY A 454 -22.02 -24.70 15.09
CA GLY A 454 -22.10 -24.71 13.62
C GLY A 454 -21.23 -25.74 12.89
N LYS A 455 -20.69 -26.77 13.58
CA LYS A 455 -19.86 -27.82 12.93
C LYS A 455 -20.51 -28.44 11.70
N SER A 456 -21.75 -28.93 11.84
CA SER A 456 -22.47 -29.57 10.74
C SER A 456 -22.77 -28.61 9.60
N PHE A 457 -23.07 -27.35 9.92
CA PHE A 457 -23.28 -26.30 8.92
C PHE A 457 -22.00 -26.03 8.11
N PHE A 458 -20.86 -25.89 8.79
CA PHE A 458 -19.56 -25.69 8.17
C PHE A 458 -19.17 -26.86 7.26
N ILE A 459 -19.30 -28.11 7.73
CA ILE A 459 -18.95 -29.29 6.94
C ILE A 459 -19.85 -29.41 5.70
N ASN A 460 -21.16 -29.16 5.85
CA ASN A 460 -22.08 -29.17 4.71
C ASN A 460 -21.72 -28.08 3.68
N TYR A 461 -21.38 -26.87 4.13
CA TYR A 461 -20.90 -25.80 3.25
C TYR A 461 -19.64 -26.23 2.49
N LEU A 462 -18.65 -26.77 3.21
CA LEU A 462 -17.40 -27.25 2.63
C LEU A 462 -17.63 -28.32 1.55
N VAL A 463 -18.38 -29.37 1.90
CA VAL A 463 -18.69 -30.49 1.01
C VAL A 463 -19.51 -30.04 -0.19
N PHE A 464 -20.50 -29.17 0.02
CA PHE A 464 -21.34 -28.63 -1.05
C PHE A 464 -20.52 -27.85 -2.08
N ASN A 465 -19.57 -27.02 -1.65
CA ASN A 465 -18.74 -26.25 -2.57
C ASN A 465 -17.83 -27.13 -3.43
N TYR A 466 -17.24 -28.18 -2.86
CA TYR A 466 -16.47 -29.15 -3.64
C TYR A 466 -17.36 -29.98 -4.57
N PHE A 467 -18.52 -30.43 -4.09
CA PHE A 467 -19.51 -31.09 -4.92
C PHE A 467 -19.92 -30.19 -6.10
N ALA A 468 -20.16 -28.91 -5.86
CA ALA A 468 -20.52 -27.99 -6.94
C ALA A 468 -19.40 -27.78 -7.97
N ALA A 469 -18.15 -28.06 -7.58
CA ALA A 469 -16.96 -27.98 -8.42
C ALA A 469 -16.45 -29.35 -8.90
N ASP A 470 -17.38 -30.27 -9.12
CA ASP A 470 -17.18 -31.62 -9.67
C ASP A 470 -16.45 -32.65 -8.77
N ALA A 471 -16.24 -32.36 -7.49
CA ALA A 471 -15.71 -33.38 -6.58
C ALA A 471 -16.74 -34.51 -6.34
N ILE A 472 -16.24 -35.74 -6.18
CA ILE A 472 -17.05 -36.90 -5.78
C ILE A 472 -17.09 -36.96 -4.26
N ILE A 473 -18.28 -36.92 -3.68
CA ILE A 473 -18.50 -37.06 -2.23
C ILE A 473 -18.94 -38.50 -1.95
N ARG A 474 -18.28 -39.17 -1.01
CA ARG A 474 -18.53 -40.57 -0.64
C ARG A 474 -18.98 -40.70 0.81
#